data_AF-A0A6C0AJL1-F1
#
_entry.id   AF-A0A6C0AJL1-F1
#
_cell.length_a   1.000
_cell.length_b   1.000
_cell.length_c   1.000
_cell.angle_alpha   90.00
_cell.angle_beta   90.00
_cell.angle_gamma   90.00
#
_symmetry.space_group_name_H-M   'P 1'
#
loop_
_entity.id
_entity.type
_entity.pdbx_description
1 polymer ?
#
loop_
_entity_poly.entity_id
_entity_poly.type
_entity_poly.pdbx_seq_one_letter_code
_entity_poly.pdbx_strand_id
1 'polypeptide(L)' 'MKKMSTIVCYNGQWFKIVAKKYEPERQTNQIAWMMIRDPSITSEEAYRKYYETLRSEVKVLCPSFRKEDE' A
#
# COMPACT_ATOMS: atom_id res chain seq x y z
N MET A 1 -10.54 -13.73 -15.79
CA MET A 1 -10.23 -13.19 -14.44
C MET A 1 -11.04 -11.92 -14.22
N LYS A 2 -11.95 -11.92 -13.24
CA LYS A 2 -12.75 -10.74 -12.88
C LYS A 2 -11.81 -9.71 -12.25
N LYS A 3 -11.74 -8.49 -12.80
CA LYS A 3 -10.99 -7.40 -12.16
C LYS A 3 -11.78 -6.96 -10.92
N MET A 4 -11.25 -7.21 -9.74
CA MET A 4 -11.80 -6.69 -8.49
C MET A 4 -11.54 -5.18 -8.47
N SER A 5 -12.59 -4.40 -8.25
CA SER A 5 -12.50 -2.94 -8.15
C SER A 5 -13.15 -2.48 -6.87
N THR A 6 -12.41 -1.74 -6.06
CA THR A 6 -12.91 -1.13 -4.83
C THR A 6 -13.37 0.28 -5.14
N ILE A 7 -14.54 0.68 -4.64
CA ILE A 7 -15.06 2.04 -4.77
C ILE A 7 -15.00 2.68 -3.38
N VAL A 8 -14.39 3.86 -3.30
CA VAL A 8 -14.28 4.61 -2.04
C VAL A 8 -14.74 6.05 -2.25
N CYS A 9 -15.31 6.64 -1.20
CA CYS A 9 -15.71 8.04 -1.18
C CYS A 9 -14.82 8.78 -0.17
N TYR A 10 -14.20 9.89 -0.59
CA TYR A 10 -13.36 10.73 0.27
C TYR A 10 -13.55 12.19 -0.10
N ASN A 11 -13.83 13.04 0.89
CA ASN A 11 -14.13 14.48 0.70
C ASN A 11 -15.20 14.77 -0.38
N GLY A 12 -16.24 13.93 -0.44
CA GLY A 12 -17.32 14.07 -1.42
C GLY A 12 -16.96 13.66 -2.85
N GLN A 13 -15.72 13.20 -3.09
CA GLN A 13 -15.29 12.66 -4.37
C GLN A 13 -15.30 11.13 -4.35
N TRP A 14 -15.76 10.55 -5.45
CA TRP A 14 -15.80 9.11 -5.64
C TRP A 14 -14.56 8.65 -6.40
N PHE A 15 -13.86 7.66 -5.84
CA PHE A 15 -12.67 7.07 -6.43
C PHE A 15 -12.92 5.60 -6.72
N LYS A 16 -12.55 5.17 -7.93
CA LYS A 16 -12.57 3.77 -8.33
C LYS A 16 -11.14 3.24 -8.37
N ILE A 17 -10.81 2.37 -7.44
CA ILE A 17 -9.51 1.71 -7.34
C ILE A 17 -9.57 0.39 -8.09
N VAL A 18 -8.66 0.20 -9.04
CA VAL A 18 -8.56 -1.02 -9.85
C VAL A 18 -7.17 -1.61 -9.68
N ALA A 19 -7.12 -2.83 -9.14
CA ALA A 19 -5.87 -3.57 -8.98
C ALA A 19 -5.20 -3.85 -10.33
N LYS A 20 -3.88 -3.72 -10.39
CA LYS A 20 -3.08 -4.14 -11.55
C LYS A 20 -3.07 -5.67 -11.63
N LYS A 21 -2.84 -6.20 -12.85
CA LYS A 21 -2.89 -7.66 -13.11
C LYS A 21 -1.95 -8.49 -12.23
N TYR A 22 -0.81 -7.92 -11.83
CA TYR A 22 0.25 -8.60 -11.08
C TYR A 22 0.46 -8.02 -9.68
N GLU A 23 -0.49 -7.22 -9.19
CA GLU A 23 -0.41 -6.61 -7.87
C GLU A 23 -1.53 -7.15 -6.97
N PRO A 24 -1.24 -7.47 -5.70
CA PRO A 24 -2.27 -7.82 -4.75
C PRO A 24 -3.27 -6.68 -4.56
N GLU A 25 -4.56 -7.00 -4.48
CA GLU A 25 -5.62 -6.01 -4.27
C GLU A 25 -5.41 -5.17 -3.00
N ARG A 26 -4.97 -5.81 -1.91
CA ARG A 26 -4.67 -5.13 -0.64
C ARG A 26 -3.58 -4.06 -0.82
N GLN A 27 -2.54 -4.38 -1.59
CA GLN A 27 -1.45 -3.44 -1.85
C GLN A 27 -1.96 -2.25 -2.66
N THR A 28 -2.65 -2.49 -3.78
CA THR A 28 -3.19 -1.41 -4.61
C THR A 28 -4.14 -0.51 -3.81
N ASN A 29 -5.01 -1.10 -2.99
CA ASN A 29 -5.95 -0.34 -2.17
C ASN A 29 -5.24 0.55 -1.14
N GLN A 30 -4.22 0.03 -0.45
CA GLN A 30 -3.47 0.82 0.53
C GLN A 30 -2.71 1.97 -0.12
N ILE A 31 -2.06 1.72 -1.26
CA ILE A 31 -1.32 2.74 -2.02
C ILE A 31 -2.26 3.81 -2.57
N ALA A 32 -3.35 3.40 -3.22
CA ALA A 32 -4.35 4.33 -3.72
C ALA A 32 -4.96 5.18 -2.59
N TRP A 33 -5.20 4.57 -1.43
CA TRP A 33 -5.71 5.31 -0.27
C TRP A 33 -4.72 6.32 0.30
N MET A 34 -3.41 6.05 0.24
CA MET A 34 -2.40 7.05 0.61
C MET A 34 -2.44 8.26 -0.31
N MET A 35 -2.54 8.03 -1.62
CA MET A 35 -2.61 9.12 -2.62
C MET A 35 -3.93 9.90 -2.57
N ILE A 36 -5.04 9.22 -2.27
CA ILE A 36 -6.36 9.89 -2.13
C ILE A 36 -6.37 10.80 -0.89
N ARG A 37 -5.80 10.34 0.22
CA ARG A 37 -5.76 11.13 1.47
C ARG A 37 -4.79 12.29 1.40
N ASP A 38 -3.67 12.09 0.74
CA ASP A 38 -2.63 13.10 0.56
C ASP A 38 -2.27 13.24 -0.93
N PRO A 39 -2.91 14.19 -1.63
CA PRO A 39 -2.67 14.43 -3.06
C PRO A 39 -1.26 14.91 -3.39
N SER A 40 -0.47 15.31 -2.40
CA SER A 40 0.92 15.74 -2.61
C SER A 40 1.87 14.56 -2.78
N ILE A 41 1.47 13.36 -2.36
CA ILE A 41 2.29 12.16 -2.45
C ILE A 41 2.28 11.63 -3.89
N THR A 42 3.47 11.52 -4.47
CA THR A 42 3.64 10.86 -5.77
C THR A 42 3.42 9.35 -5.65
N SER A 43 3.09 8.71 -6.77
CA SER A 43 2.93 7.25 -6.81
C SER A 43 4.19 6.53 -6.29
N GLU A 44 5.37 6.96 -6.71
CA GLU A 44 6.64 6.38 -6.27
C GLU A 44 6.83 6.46 -4.75
N GLU A 45 6.54 7.62 -4.15
CA GLU A 45 6.65 7.81 -2.70
C GLU A 45 5.64 6.95 -1.94
N ALA A 46 4.42 6.80 -2.46
CA ALA A 46 3.41 5.93 -1.86
C ALA A 46 3.87 4.46 -1.85
N TYR A 47 4.48 3.98 -2.93
CA TYR A 47 5.09 2.65 -2.98
C TYR A 47 6.25 2.51 -1.98
N ARG A 48 7.13 3.51 -1.89
CA ARG A 48 8.25 3.50 -0.92
C ARG A 48 7.74 3.39 0.52
N LYS A 49 6.78 4.24 0.91
CA LYS A 49 6.16 4.23 2.25
C LYS A 49 5.47 2.91 2.56
N TYR A 50 4.77 2.32 1.59
CA TYR A 50 4.12 1.01 1.75
C TYR A 50 5.15 -0.09 2.10
N TYR A 51 6.23 -0.19 1.32
CA TYR A 51 7.26 -1.22 1.58
C TYR A 51 8.08 -0.93 2.84
N GLU A 52 8.26 0.33 3.21
CA GLU A 52 8.88 0.71 4.48
C GLU A 52 8.05 0.22 5.68
N THR A 53 6.73 0.42 5.62
CA THR A 53 5.78 -0.06 6.64
C THR A 53 5.76 -1.58 6.70
N LEU A 54 5.74 -2.27 5.56
CA LEU A 54 5.84 -3.73 5.53
C LEU A 54 7.14 -4.23 6.15
N ARG A 55 8.27 -3.56 5.87
CA ARG A 55 9.57 -3.95 6.45
C ARG A 55 9.59 -3.75 7.96
N SER A 56 8.99 -2.67 8.48
CA SER A 56 8.91 -2.44 9.92
C SER A 56 8.00 -3.47 10.60
N GLU A 57 6.85 -3.79 10.01
CA GLU A 57 5.95 -4.83 10.51
C GLU A 57 6.63 -6.21 10.52
N VAL A 58 7.37 -6.57 9.47
CA VAL A 58 8.11 -7.85 9.41
C VAL A 58 9.19 -7.92 10.49
N LYS A 59 9.89 -6.81 10.79
CA LYS A 59 10.87 -6.77 11.90
C LYS A 59 10.20 -7.07 13.25
N VAL A 60 9.00 -6.54 13.48
CA VAL A 60 8.24 -6.80 14.72
C VAL A 60 7.82 -8.27 14.81
N LEU A 61 7.39 -8.87 13.70
CA LEU A 61 6.91 -10.25 13.66
C LEU A 61 8.05 -11.29 13.73
N CYS A 62 9.23 -10.96 13.20
CA CYS A 62 10.39 -11.86 13.19
C CYS A 62 11.66 -11.14 13.72
N PRO A 63 11.75 -10.86 15.03
CA PRO A 63 12.87 -10.10 15.61
C PRO A 63 14.23 -10.79 15.45
N SER A 64 14.25 -12.13 15.36
CA SER A 64 15.46 -12.94 15.32
C SER A 64 16.01 -13.21 13.92
N PHE A 65 15.32 -12.81 12.85
CA PHE A 65 15.73 -13.17 11.48
C PHE A 65 16.93 -12.36 10.96
N ARG A 66 17.29 -11.28 11.66
CA ARG A 66 18.56 -10.57 11.50
C ARG A 66 19.17 -10.40 12.88
N LYS A 67 19.70 -11.48 13.45
CA LYS A 67 20.82 -11.31 14.36
C LYS A 67 21.94 -10.78 13.48
N GLU A 68 22.14 -9.46 13.51
CA GLU A 68 23.44 -8.92 13.14
C GLU A 68 24.35 -9.47 14.24
N ASP A 69 25.10 -10.52 13.90
CA ASP A 69 26.07 -11.11 14.82
C ASP A 69 27.08 -10.00 15.16
N GLU A 70 26.99 -9.48 16.39
CA GLU A 70 28.08 -8.71 17.03
C GLU A 70 29.29 -9.62 17.28
#